data_AF-A0A554RMS6-F1
#
_entry.id   AF-A0A554RMS6-F1
#
_cell.length_a   1.000
_cell.length_b   1.000
_cell.length_c   1.000
_cell.angle_alpha   90.00
_cell.angle_beta   90.00
_cell.angle_gamma   90.00
#
_symmetry.space_group_name_H-M   'P 1'
#
loop_
_entity.id
_entity.type
_entity.pdbx_description
1 polymer ?
#
loop_
_entity_poly.entity_id
_entity_poly.type
_entity_poly.pdbx_seq_one_letter_code
_entity_poly.pdbx_strand_id
1 'polypeptide(L)'
;MSSGDLAQRLRDTAALLDAFAPSTDALRVLEEVRNAVDAAQAQLTAEMSETLEYEVEGYSSVTAWLRDQLRVSSRRASELVRSGVTLKQIPEAAEL
;
A
#
# COMPACT_ATOMS: atom_id res chain seq x y z
N MET A 1 -4.25 -3.57 18.78
CA MET A 1 -4.51 -2.24 18.20
C MET A 1 -5.77 -2.37 17.36
N SER A 2 -6.77 -1.51 17.56
CA SER A 2 -7.97 -1.55 16.74
C SER A 2 -7.76 -0.80 15.41
N SER A 3 -8.61 -1.07 14.41
CA SER A 3 -8.62 -0.30 13.15
C SER A 3 -8.84 1.20 13.39
N GLY A 4 -9.66 1.56 14.39
CA GLY A 4 -9.88 2.94 14.82
C GLY A 4 -8.61 3.61 15.37
N ASP A 5 -7.82 2.88 16.17
CA ASP A 5 -6.55 3.39 16.73
C ASP A 5 -5.51 3.67 15.64
N LEU A 6 -5.42 2.78 14.65
CA LEU A 6 -4.50 2.94 13.52
C LEU A 6 -4.90 4.15 12.65
N ALA A 7 -6.18 4.29 12.32
CA ALA A 7 -6.68 5.41 11.54
C ALA A 7 -6.46 6.76 12.25
N GLN A 8 -6.59 6.80 13.58
CA GLN A 8 -6.29 8.01 14.36
C GLN A 8 -4.80 8.35 14.29
N ARG A 9 -3.91 7.36 14.47
CA ARG A 9 -2.46 7.56 14.35
C ARG A 9 -2.06 8.10 12.98
N LEU A 10 -2.65 7.60 11.90
CA LEU A 10 -2.37 8.09 10.54
C LEU A 10 -2.79 9.56 10.37
N ARG A 11 -3.93 9.96 10.96
CA ARG A 11 -4.36 11.38 10.96
C ARG A 11 -3.43 12.26 11.78
N ASP A 12 -3.00 11.79 12.95
CA ASP A 12 -2.08 12.54 13.82
C ASP A 12 -0.73 12.74 13.10
N THR A 13 -0.21 11.72 12.40
CA THR A 13 0.99 11.83 11.57
C THR A 13 0.82 12.85 10.44
N ALA A 14 -0.35 12.89 9.79
CA ALA A 14 -0.61 13.88 8.75
C ALA A 14 -0.62 15.31 9.32
N ALA A 15 -1.14 15.52 10.53
CA ALA A 15 -1.16 16.82 11.19
C ALA A 15 0.25 17.33 11.58
N LEU A 16 1.24 16.44 11.74
CA LEU A 16 2.63 16.85 11.99
C LEU A 16 3.22 17.66 10.84
N LEU A 17 2.72 17.48 9.63
CA LEU A 17 3.23 18.13 8.41
C LEU A 17 2.86 19.62 8.36
N ASP A 18 1.74 20.03 8.96
CA ASP A 18 1.32 21.43 9.02
C ASP A 18 2.29 22.30 9.82
N ALA A 19 3.00 21.70 10.78
CA ALA A 19 4.00 22.37 11.61
C ALA A 19 5.43 22.27 11.03
N PHE A 20 5.61 21.59 9.90
CA PHE A 20 6.94 21.22 9.39
C PHE A 20 7.39 22.14 8.25
N ALA A 21 8.18 23.16 8.61
CA ALA A 21 8.85 24.05 7.67
C ALA A 21 10.32 23.63 7.46
N PRO A 22 10.86 23.74 6.23
CA PRO A 22 10.20 24.21 5.01
C PRO A 22 9.29 23.15 4.37
N SER A 23 8.32 23.59 3.57
CA SER A 23 7.39 22.70 2.86
C SER A 23 8.09 21.67 1.95
N THR A 24 9.31 21.98 1.49
CA THR A 24 10.12 21.03 0.71
C THR A 24 10.51 19.80 1.50
N ASP A 25 10.76 19.92 2.79
CA ASP A 25 11.11 18.77 3.64
C ASP A 25 9.85 17.98 4.02
N ALA A 26 8.73 18.68 4.25
CA ALA A 26 7.43 18.04 4.48
C ALA A 26 7.03 17.15 3.28
N LEU A 27 7.23 17.64 2.06
CA LEU A 27 6.94 16.89 0.83
C LEU A 27 7.85 15.67 0.66
N ARG A 28 9.13 15.74 1.04
CA ARG A 28 10.04 14.58 1.00
C ARG A 28 9.60 13.48 1.95
N VAL A 29 9.28 13.85 3.20
CA VAL A 29 8.77 12.91 4.21
C VAL A 29 7.46 12.28 3.76
N LEU A 30 6.55 13.08 3.20
CA LEU A 30 5.30 12.58 2.63
C LEU A 30 5.53 11.52 1.54
N GLU A 31 6.50 11.76 0.65
CA GLU A 31 6.80 10.81 -0.42
C GLU A 31 7.42 9.51 0.14
N GLU A 32 8.27 9.58 1.16
CA GLU A 32 8.78 8.40 1.87
C GLU A 32 7.65 7.58 2.51
N VAL A 33 6.73 8.25 3.22
CA VAL A 33 5.56 7.60 3.82
C VAL A 33 4.66 6.98 2.76
N ARG A 34 4.42 7.71 1.66
CA ARG A 34 3.63 7.21 0.52
C ARG A 34 4.26 5.96 -0.08
N ASN A 35 5.59 5.96 -0.28
CA ASN A 35 6.31 4.79 -0.81
C ASN A 35 6.18 3.58 0.12
N ALA A 36 6.27 3.79 1.45
CA ALA A 36 6.08 2.72 2.42
C ALA A 36 4.65 2.15 2.40
N VAL A 37 3.63 3.02 2.31
CA VAL A 37 2.21 2.60 2.20
C VAL A 37 1.96 1.87 0.87
N ASP A 38 2.52 2.36 -0.23
CA ASP A 38 2.42 1.72 -1.54
C ASP A 38 3.08 0.32 -1.55
N ALA A 39 4.23 0.17 -0.90
CA ALA A 39 4.89 -1.12 -0.74
C ALA A 39 4.06 -2.09 0.10
N ALA A 40 3.49 -1.63 1.23
CA ALA A 40 2.61 -2.45 2.06
C ALA A 40 1.35 -2.88 1.29
N GLN A 41 0.76 -1.98 0.48
CA GLN A 41 -0.39 -2.32 -0.36
C GLN A 41 -0.03 -3.35 -1.43
N ALA A 42 1.14 -3.24 -2.06
CA ALA A 42 1.63 -4.21 -3.03
C ALA A 42 1.89 -5.59 -2.39
N GLN A 43 2.44 -5.62 -1.18
CA GLN A 43 2.65 -6.85 -0.41
C GLN A 43 1.32 -7.55 -0.09
N LEU A 44 0.35 -6.82 0.48
CA LEU A 44 -0.99 -7.36 0.76
C LEU A 44 -1.69 -7.84 -0.52
N THR A 45 -1.51 -7.14 -1.64
CA THR A 45 -2.01 -7.57 -2.95
C THR A 45 -1.38 -8.90 -3.38
N ALA A 46 -0.09 -9.08 -3.14
CA ALA A 46 0.64 -10.30 -3.48
C ALA A 46 0.20 -11.48 -2.60
N GLU A 47 -0.02 -11.25 -1.31
CA GLU A 47 -0.54 -12.24 -0.35
C GLU A 47 -1.95 -12.67 -0.74
N MET A 48 -2.85 -11.71 -1.00
CA MET A 48 -4.22 -11.99 -1.47
C MET A 48 -4.24 -12.81 -2.77
N SER A 49 -3.24 -12.60 -3.65
CA SER A 49 -3.08 -13.39 -4.87
C SER A 49 -2.65 -14.83 -4.61
N GLU A 50 -1.89 -15.08 -3.56
CA GLU A 50 -1.43 -16.44 -3.18
C GLU A 50 -2.49 -17.20 -2.40
N THR A 51 -3.21 -16.52 -1.52
CA THR A 51 -4.26 -17.12 -0.70
C THR A 51 -5.59 -17.26 -1.44
N LEU A 52 -5.70 -16.67 -2.64
CA LEU A 52 -6.92 -16.65 -3.46
C LEU A 52 -8.12 -16.04 -2.71
N GLU A 53 -7.89 -15.16 -1.74
CA GLU A 53 -8.95 -14.51 -0.95
C GLU A 53 -9.96 -13.76 -1.83
N TYR A 54 -9.51 -13.24 -2.98
CA TYR A 54 -10.38 -12.59 -3.95
C TYR A 54 -11.46 -13.54 -4.53
N GLU A 55 -11.20 -14.86 -4.59
CA GLU A 55 -12.18 -15.86 -5.05
C GLU A 55 -13.28 -16.10 -4.02
N VAL A 56 -12.93 -16.05 -2.73
CA VAL A 56 -13.89 -16.13 -1.62
C VAL A 56 -14.87 -14.96 -1.66
N GLU A 57 -14.40 -13.79 -2.10
CA GLU A 57 -15.23 -12.62 -2.34
C GLU A 57 -15.96 -12.63 -3.70
N GLY A 58 -15.85 -13.70 -4.48
CA GLY A 58 -16.57 -13.90 -5.74
C GLY A 58 -15.92 -13.25 -6.97
N TYR A 59 -14.66 -12.82 -6.88
CA TYR A 59 -13.93 -12.25 -8.00
C TYR A 59 -13.11 -13.30 -8.74
N SER A 60 -12.96 -13.13 -10.05
CA SER A 60 -12.17 -14.04 -10.90
C SER A 60 -10.68 -13.68 -10.98
N SER A 61 -10.27 -12.54 -10.42
CA SER A 61 -8.86 -12.13 -10.35
C SER A 61 -8.65 -11.03 -9.31
N VAL A 62 -7.44 -10.95 -8.77
CA VAL A 62 -6.95 -9.84 -7.94
C VAL A 62 -7.19 -8.48 -8.61
N THR A 63 -6.91 -8.36 -9.91
CA THR A 63 -7.11 -7.09 -10.65
C THR A 63 -8.59 -6.68 -10.67
N ALA A 64 -9.52 -7.64 -10.83
CA ALA A 64 -10.95 -7.35 -10.79
C ALA A 64 -11.38 -6.89 -9.39
N TRP A 65 -10.90 -7.58 -8.35
CA TRP A 65 -11.14 -7.22 -6.95
C TRP A 65 -10.64 -5.81 -6.63
N LEU A 66 -9.37 -5.50 -6.94
CA LEU A 66 -8.76 -4.18 -6.67
C LEU A 66 -9.55 -3.04 -7.33
N ARG A 67 -9.98 -3.24 -8.58
CA ARG A 67 -10.71 -2.22 -9.33
C ARG A 67 -12.09 -1.96 -8.76
N ASP A 68 -12.77 -2.98 -8.28
CA ASP A 68 -14.13 -2.84 -7.78
C ASP A 68 -14.15 -2.40 -6.33
N GLN A 69 -13.38 -3.07 -5.46
CA GLN A 69 -13.37 -2.82 -4.02
C GLN A 69 -12.58 -1.57 -3.65
N LEU A 70 -11.42 -1.34 -4.27
CA LEU A 70 -10.58 -0.16 -3.98
C LEU A 70 -10.76 0.98 -4.98
N ARG A 71 -11.60 0.80 -6.01
CA ARG A 71 -11.90 1.80 -7.05
C ARG A 71 -10.65 2.33 -7.76
N VAL A 72 -9.58 1.54 -7.84
CA VAL A 72 -8.34 1.94 -8.51
C VAL A 72 -8.42 1.77 -10.04
N SER A 73 -7.63 2.56 -10.77
CA SER A 73 -7.54 2.44 -12.24
C SER A 73 -6.96 1.10 -12.68
N SER A 74 -7.21 0.69 -13.93
CA SER A 74 -6.63 -0.55 -14.49
C SER A 74 -5.11 -0.53 -14.39
N ARG A 75 -4.50 0.62 -14.71
CA ARG A 75 -3.06 0.83 -14.65
C ARG A 75 -2.52 0.61 -13.25
N ARG A 76 -3.14 1.23 -12.24
CA ARG A 76 -2.71 1.10 -10.85
C ARG A 76 -2.88 -0.33 -10.32
N ALA A 77 -3.98 -1.00 -10.66
CA ALA A 77 -4.15 -2.41 -10.28
C ALA A 77 -3.03 -3.29 -10.86
N SER A 78 -2.69 -3.11 -12.14
CA SER A 78 -1.56 -3.83 -12.75
C SER A 78 -0.21 -3.47 -12.14
N GLU A 79 0.00 -2.21 -11.76
CA GLU A 79 1.21 -1.78 -11.04
C GLU A 79 1.33 -2.48 -9.68
N LEU A 80 0.26 -2.51 -8.87
CA LEU A 80 0.26 -3.19 -7.57
C LEU A 80 0.59 -4.69 -7.68
N VAL A 81 -0.03 -5.39 -8.63
CA VAL A 81 0.24 -6.82 -8.87
C VAL A 81 1.71 -7.05 -9.27
N ARG A 82 2.25 -6.23 -10.17
CA ARG A 82 3.67 -6.34 -10.58
C ARG A 82 4.62 -6.01 -9.44
N SER A 83 4.36 -4.93 -8.69
CA SER A 83 5.18 -4.52 -7.54
C SER A 83 5.21 -5.61 -6.47
N GLY A 84 4.09 -6.28 -6.21
CA GLY A 84 4.04 -7.41 -5.28
C GLY A 84 4.93 -8.58 -5.70
N VAL A 85 4.94 -8.92 -7.00
CA VAL A 85 5.86 -9.93 -7.55
C VAL A 85 7.32 -9.48 -7.42
N THR A 86 7.62 -8.22 -7.73
CA THR A 86 8.98 -7.67 -7.61
C THR A 86 9.48 -7.69 -6.17
N LEU A 87 8.67 -7.30 -5.19
CA LEU A 87 9.05 -7.31 -3.77
C LEU A 87 9.45 -8.72 -3.29
N LYS A 88 8.77 -9.76 -3.77
CA LYS A 88 9.11 -11.17 -3.48
C LYS A 88 10.40 -11.66 -4.15
N GLN A 89 10.83 -10.98 -5.21
CA GLN A 89 12.04 -11.32 -5.97
C GLN A 89 13.27 -10.55 -5.50
N ILE A 90 13.10 -9.50 -4.70
CA ILE A 90 14.21 -8.89 -3.97
C ILE A 90 14.63 -9.94 -2.94
N PRO A 91 15.88 -10.47 -3.01
CA PRO A 91 16.39 -11.33 -1.95
C PRO A 91 16.16 -10.55 -0.66
N GLU A 92 15.54 -11.19 0.35
CA GLU A 92 15.31 -10.55 1.66
C GLU A 92 16.53 -9.69 1.95
N ALA A 93 16.33 -8.37 2.09
CA ALA A 93 17.38 -7.49 2.60
C ALA A 93 17.56 -7.85 4.08
N ALA A 94 18.01 -9.08 4.32
CA ALA A 94 18.55 -9.56 5.55
C ALA A 94 19.89 -8.82 5.68
N GLU A 95 19.88 -7.87 6.61
CA GLU A 95 21.03 -7.08 7.07
C GLU A 95 21.48 -5.91 6.18
N LEU A 96 20.91 -4.73 6.46
CA LEU A 96 21.67 -3.48 6.59
C LEU A 96 21.17 -2.69 7.81
#